data_AF-A0AA38YG45-F1
#
_entry.id   AF-A0AA38YG45-F1
#
_cell.length_a   1.000
_cell.length_b   1.000
_cell.length_c   1.000
_cell.angle_alpha   90.00
_cell.angle_beta   90.00
_cell.angle_gamma   90.00
#
_symmetry.space_group_name_H-M   'P 1'
#
loop_
_entity.id
_entity.type
_entity.pdbx_description
1 polymer ?
#
loop_
_entity_poly.entity_id
_entity_poly.type
_entity_poly.pdbx_seq_one_letter_code
_entity_poly.pdbx_strand_id
1 'polypeptide(L)'
;MLGSPHGGCLPDISMWSPQRQEGHTRIAGPAYTVHFVRRGTEPSTIKEHYIDSVPAGTVIFISAPPDAANAVYGGLMSHRAKVSGAVGAVVDGRIRDLQDHRDLVYPVNVPVTVRVEDQDMTIRPGDYIIGDLNGVVCIPLELISAQG
;
A
#
# COMPACT_ATOMS: atom_id res chain seq x y z
N MET A 1 -12.79 -9.10 -17.90
CA MET A 1 -11.37 -8.84 -17.63
C MET A 1 -11.20 -7.33 -17.45
N LEU A 2 -10.55 -6.89 -16.37
CA LEU A 2 -10.54 -5.50 -15.86
C LEU A 2 -9.81 -4.46 -16.75
N GLY A 3 -9.67 -4.68 -18.06
CA GLY A 3 -9.00 -3.74 -18.98
C GLY A 3 -7.48 -3.62 -18.82
N SER A 4 -6.89 -4.26 -17.80
CA SER A 4 -5.44 -4.39 -17.59
C SER A 4 -4.95 -5.77 -18.04
N PRO A 5 -3.76 -5.87 -18.69
CA PRO A 5 -3.18 -7.15 -19.13
C PRO A 5 -3.05 -8.19 -18.02
N HIS A 6 -2.88 -7.74 -16.77
CA HIS A 6 -2.71 -8.61 -15.59
C HIS A 6 -3.98 -8.70 -14.73
N GLY A 7 -5.11 -8.16 -15.19
CA GLY A 7 -6.36 -8.15 -14.42
C GLY A 7 -6.27 -7.45 -13.06
N GLY A 8 -5.35 -6.50 -12.91
CA GLY A 8 -5.12 -5.77 -11.65
C GLY A 8 -4.24 -6.50 -10.62
N CYS A 9 -3.65 -7.65 -10.99
CA CYS A 9 -2.80 -8.43 -10.09
C CYS A 9 -1.44 -7.76 -9.84
N LEU A 10 -0.96 -7.83 -8.60
CA LEU A 10 0.36 -7.45 -8.11
C LEU A 10 1.12 -8.74 -7.73
N PRO A 11 1.77 -9.42 -8.69
CA PRO A 11 2.30 -10.77 -8.49
C PRO A 11 3.52 -10.83 -7.57
N ASP A 12 4.29 -9.74 -7.48
CA ASP A 12 5.52 -9.69 -6.67
C ASP A 12 5.29 -9.37 -5.19
N ILE A 13 4.02 -9.22 -4.77
CA ILE A 13 3.65 -8.96 -3.39
C ILE A 13 3.19 -10.25 -2.72
N SER A 14 3.93 -10.65 -1.68
CA SER A 14 3.65 -11.84 -0.89
C SER A 14 3.10 -11.49 0.50
N MET A 15 2.28 -12.38 1.08
CA MET A 15 1.82 -12.27 2.47
C MET A 15 2.93 -12.63 3.46
N TRP A 16 3.24 -11.70 4.36
CA TRP A 16 4.25 -11.87 5.43
C TRP A 16 3.66 -12.11 6.83
N SER A 17 2.45 -11.61 7.09
CA SER A 17 1.78 -11.64 8.39
C SER A 17 0.28 -11.92 8.17
N PRO A 18 -0.40 -12.65 9.07
CA PRO A 18 0.02 -13.11 10.39
C PRO A 18 0.96 -14.33 10.38
N GLN A 19 0.88 -15.15 9.33
CA GLN A 19 1.79 -16.26 9.07
C GLN A 19 2.42 -16.03 7.69
N ARG A 20 3.71 -16.31 7.57
CA ARG A 20 4.43 -16.08 6.32
C ARG A 20 3.99 -17.14 5.31
N GLN A 21 3.32 -16.70 4.23
CA GLN A 21 2.90 -17.57 3.13
C GLN A 21 2.08 -18.79 3.58
N GLU A 22 1.29 -18.65 4.64
CA GLU A 22 0.45 -19.71 5.19
C GLU A 22 -0.87 -19.17 5.77
N GLY A 23 -1.89 -20.02 5.86
CA GLY A 23 -3.18 -19.72 6.50
C GLY A 23 -4.32 -19.40 5.53
N HIS A 24 -5.33 -18.67 6.00
CA HIS A 24 -6.51 -18.29 5.21
C HIS A 24 -6.84 -16.80 5.31
N THR A 25 -5.84 -16.00 5.72
CA THR A 25 -6.02 -14.56 5.92
C THR A 25 -6.38 -13.89 4.60
N ARG A 26 -7.35 -12.97 4.66
CA ARG A 26 -7.76 -12.13 3.54
C ARG A 26 -7.90 -10.70 4.03
N ILE A 27 -7.51 -9.75 3.19
CA ILE A 27 -7.76 -8.32 3.38
C ILE A 27 -8.55 -7.80 2.19
N ALA A 28 -9.49 -6.89 2.44
CA ALA A 28 -10.32 -6.28 1.42
C ALA A 28 -10.75 -4.89 1.89
N GLY A 29 -10.47 -3.85 1.10
CA GLY A 29 -10.87 -2.49 1.44
C GLY A 29 -10.34 -1.43 0.48
N PRO A 30 -10.86 -0.20 0.56
CA PRO A 30 -10.38 0.93 -0.23
C PRO A 30 -8.92 1.26 0.13
N ALA A 31 -8.14 1.63 -0.89
CA ALA A 31 -6.74 2.00 -0.78
C ALA A 31 -6.60 3.36 -0.08
N TYR A 32 -5.87 3.38 1.02
CA TYR A 32 -5.24 4.57 1.57
C TYR A 32 -3.78 4.58 1.12
N THR A 33 -3.46 5.39 0.10
CA THR A 33 -2.15 5.36 -0.55
C THR A 33 -1.13 6.25 0.14
N VAL A 34 0.11 5.76 0.25
CA VAL A 34 1.25 6.49 0.80
C VAL A 34 2.42 6.33 -0.17
N HIS A 35 2.87 7.44 -0.76
CA HIS A 35 3.96 7.45 -1.72
C HIS A 35 5.23 7.98 -1.07
N PHE A 36 6.18 7.13 -0.74
CA PHE A 36 7.48 7.60 -0.27
C PHE A 36 8.31 8.10 -1.45
N VAL A 37 8.83 9.33 -1.33
CA VAL A 37 9.76 9.93 -2.27
C VAL A 37 10.95 10.50 -1.53
N ARG A 38 12.04 10.77 -2.24
CA ARG A 38 13.20 11.43 -1.66
C ARG A 38 12.84 12.86 -1.26
N ARG A 39 13.39 13.30 -0.13
CA ARG A 39 13.29 14.69 0.30
C ARG A 39 13.83 15.61 -0.82
N GLY A 40 13.07 16.65 -1.13
CA GLY A 40 13.41 17.61 -2.20
C GLY A 40 12.88 17.24 -3.58
N THR A 41 12.34 16.03 -3.77
CA THR A 41 11.60 15.68 -5.00
C THR A 41 10.21 16.33 -5.00
N GLU A 42 9.49 16.26 -3.88
CA GLU A 42 8.19 16.87 -3.70
C GLU A 42 8.15 17.68 -2.39
N PRO A 43 7.38 18.78 -2.33
CA PRO A 43 7.17 19.50 -1.09
C PRO A 43 6.38 18.65 -0.09
N SER A 44 6.93 18.45 1.09
CA SER A 44 6.22 17.78 2.19
C SER A 44 5.37 18.79 2.97
N THR A 45 4.08 18.85 2.67
CA THR A 45 3.12 19.70 3.40
C THR A 45 2.56 19.02 4.66
N ILE A 46 2.97 17.78 4.94
CA ILE A 46 2.37 16.94 5.96
C ILE A 46 2.95 17.27 7.34
N LYS A 47 2.06 17.62 8.27
CA LYS A 47 2.39 17.97 9.68
C LYS A 47 2.37 16.78 10.63
N GLU A 48 1.70 15.69 10.25
CA GLU A 48 1.44 14.51 11.09
C GLU A 48 1.88 13.23 10.37
N HIS A 49 2.22 12.18 11.11
CA HIS A 49 2.67 10.94 10.48
C HIS A 49 1.50 10.27 9.74
N TYR A 50 1.74 9.74 8.53
CA TYR A 50 0.66 9.17 7.68
C TYR A 50 -0.18 8.10 8.39
N ILE A 51 0.43 7.40 9.36
CA ILE A 51 -0.19 6.31 10.10
C ILE A 51 -1.29 6.79 11.06
N ASP A 52 -1.23 8.06 11.46
CA ASP A 52 -2.19 8.66 12.40
C ASP A 52 -3.47 9.13 11.71
N SER A 53 -3.43 9.32 10.39
CA SER A 53 -4.58 9.73 9.57
C SER A 53 -5.22 8.59 8.79
N VAL A 54 -4.88 7.33 9.09
CA VAL A 54 -5.43 6.15 8.40
C VAL A 54 -6.92 5.98 8.75
N PRO A 55 -7.84 6.00 7.78
CA PRO A 55 -9.25 5.75 8.05
C PRO A 55 -9.52 4.28 8.36
N ALA A 56 -10.47 4.02 9.26
CA ALA A 56 -10.93 2.67 9.54
C ALA A 56 -11.51 1.99 8.28
N GLY A 57 -11.31 0.68 8.14
CA GLY A 57 -11.78 -0.11 7.00
C GLY A 57 -10.91 -0.02 5.74
N THR A 58 -9.84 0.77 5.74
CA THR A 58 -8.94 0.91 4.58
C THR A 58 -7.82 -0.11 4.55
N VAL A 59 -7.33 -0.42 3.35
CA VAL A 59 -6.04 -1.08 3.14
C VAL A 59 -4.99 0.01 2.94
N ILE A 60 -3.96 0.04 3.78
CA ILE A 60 -2.82 0.96 3.60
C ILE A 60 -2.00 0.43 2.43
N PHE A 61 -1.82 1.21 1.37
CA PHE A 61 -0.96 0.85 0.24
C PHE A 61 0.26 1.78 0.23
N ILE A 62 1.44 1.23 0.47
CA ILE A 62 2.69 1.98 0.52
C ILE A 62 3.51 1.64 -0.72
N SER A 63 3.94 2.66 -1.45
CA SER A 63 4.95 2.54 -2.50
C SER A 63 6.19 3.32 -2.08
N ALA A 64 7.37 2.71 -2.16
CA ALA A 64 8.64 3.32 -1.80
C ALA A 64 9.69 3.13 -2.89
N PRO A 65 10.70 4.01 -2.96
CA PRO A 65 11.74 3.88 -3.97
C PRO A 65 12.50 2.54 -3.79
N PRO A 66 12.85 1.83 -4.88
CA PRO A 66 13.50 0.53 -4.79
C PRO A 66 14.90 0.59 -4.14
N ASP A 67 15.54 1.75 -4.20
CA ASP A 67 16.83 2.03 -3.61
C ASP A 67 16.74 2.63 -2.19
N ALA A 68 15.55 2.68 -1.60
CA ALA A 68 15.38 3.08 -0.21
C ALA A 68 16.17 2.12 0.71
N ALA A 69 17.17 2.66 1.42
CA ALA A 69 18.02 1.89 2.32
C ALA A 69 17.22 1.30 3.50
N ASN A 70 16.23 2.07 3.99
CA ASN A 70 15.47 1.78 5.21
C ASN A 70 14.06 1.28 4.89
N ALA A 71 13.46 0.55 5.84
CA ALA A 71 12.07 0.12 5.73
C ALA A 71 11.10 1.27 6.00
N VAL A 72 9.98 1.26 5.29
CA VAL A 72 8.92 2.29 5.39
C VAL A 72 7.74 1.86 6.27
N TYR A 73 7.72 0.58 6.67
CA TYR A 73 6.68 -0.03 7.49
C TYR A 73 7.25 -1.16 8.36
N GLY A 74 6.68 -1.34 9.56
CA GLY A 74 7.20 -2.22 10.61
C GLY A 74 6.26 -2.30 11.82
N GLY A 75 6.67 -2.99 12.90
CA GLY A 75 5.79 -3.38 14.00
C GLY A 75 5.02 -2.22 14.68
N LEU A 76 5.64 -1.06 14.89
CA LEU A 76 4.96 0.09 15.49
C LEU A 76 3.82 0.61 14.59
N MET A 77 4.09 0.69 13.28
CA MET A 77 3.12 1.15 12.29
C MET A 77 1.99 0.12 12.14
N SER A 78 2.31 -1.18 12.18
CA SER A 78 1.31 -2.26 12.25
C SER A 78 0.40 -2.14 13.46
N HIS A 79 0.98 -1.87 14.64
CA HIS A 79 0.19 -1.68 15.86
C HIS A 79 -0.74 -0.47 15.73
N ARG A 80 -0.23 0.66 15.26
CA ARG A 80 -1.02 1.88 15.09
C ARG A 80 -2.11 1.73 14.03
N ALA A 81 -1.80 1.11 12.89
CA ALA A 81 -2.79 0.79 11.85
C ALA A 81 -3.94 -0.06 12.40
N LYS A 82 -3.64 -1.07 13.23
CA LYS A 82 -4.65 -1.89 13.90
C LYS A 82 -5.52 -1.06 14.84
N VAL A 83 -4.92 -0.15 15.61
CA VAL A 83 -5.66 0.77 16.51
C VAL A 83 -6.57 1.70 15.71
N SER A 84 -6.12 2.19 14.55
CA SER A 84 -6.92 3.03 13.64
C SER A 84 -8.01 2.26 12.87
N GLY A 85 -8.07 0.93 13.01
CA GLY A 85 -9.08 0.09 12.35
C GLY A 85 -8.79 -0.22 10.88
N ALA A 86 -7.54 -0.09 10.43
CA ALA A 86 -7.13 -0.53 9.10
C ALA A 86 -7.32 -2.06 8.96
N VAL A 87 -7.71 -2.52 7.77
CA VAL A 87 -7.91 -3.96 7.52
C VAL A 87 -6.62 -4.68 7.16
N GLY A 88 -5.58 -3.95 6.76
CA GLY A 88 -4.27 -4.48 6.41
C GLY A 88 -3.36 -3.43 5.80
N ALA A 89 -2.12 -3.84 5.50
CA ALA A 89 -1.15 -3.04 4.78
C ALA A 89 -0.50 -3.85 3.66
N VAL A 90 -0.32 -3.21 2.52
CA VAL A 90 0.42 -3.70 1.35
C VAL A 90 1.58 -2.75 1.13
N VAL A 91 2.80 -3.30 0.97
CA VAL A 91 4.02 -2.51 0.87
C VAL A 91 4.79 -2.94 -0.37
N ASP A 92 4.78 -2.09 -1.40
CA ASP A 92 5.71 -2.09 -2.51
C ASP A 92 7.01 -1.40 -2.06
N GLY A 93 7.87 -2.19 -1.42
CA GLY A 93 9.09 -1.70 -0.79
C GLY A 93 9.57 -2.62 0.34
N ARG A 94 10.47 -2.10 1.18
CA ARG A 94 11.06 -2.87 2.28
C ARG A 94 10.24 -2.74 3.57
N ILE A 95 10.04 -3.87 4.24
CA ILE A 95 9.46 -3.97 5.59
C ILE A 95 10.54 -4.37 6.61
N ARG A 96 10.58 -3.74 7.79
CA ARG A 96 11.49 -4.07 8.90
C ARG A 96 11.05 -3.37 10.19
N ASP A 97 11.45 -3.90 11.34
CA ASP A 97 11.36 -3.17 12.60
C ASP A 97 12.36 -2.00 12.64
N LEU A 98 11.79 -0.81 12.45
CA LEU A 98 12.25 0.55 12.74
C LEU A 98 13.77 0.82 12.71
N GLN A 99 14.22 1.44 11.61
CA GLN A 99 15.21 2.51 11.62
C GLN A 99 14.80 3.58 10.60
N ASP A 100 14.86 4.85 11.02
CA ASP A 100 14.13 6.00 10.47
C ASP A 100 14.19 6.21 8.95
N HIS A 101 13.07 6.59 8.33
CA HIS A 101 13.00 7.08 6.95
C HIS A 101 13.28 8.60 6.85
N ARG A 102 14.24 9.12 7.63
CA ARG A 102 14.55 10.56 7.77
C ARG A 102 14.71 11.30 6.44
N ASP A 103 15.25 10.63 5.42
CA ASP A 103 15.51 11.24 4.10
C ASP A 103 14.36 11.09 3.11
N LEU A 104 13.25 10.48 3.52
CA LEU A 104 12.05 10.32 2.71
C LEU A 104 10.93 11.24 3.20
N VAL A 105 10.10 11.68 2.26
CA VAL A 105 8.82 12.36 2.51
C VAL A 105 7.71 11.54 1.87
N TYR A 106 6.49 11.60 2.41
CA TYR A 106 5.43 10.67 2.04
C TYR A 106 4.11 11.37 1.68
N PRO A 107 3.90 11.85 0.44
CA PRO A 107 2.56 12.20 -0.03
C PRO A 107 1.52 11.12 0.30
N VAL A 108 0.40 11.54 0.88
CA VAL A 108 -0.72 10.68 1.29
C VAL A 108 -1.91 10.94 0.39
N ASN A 109 -2.68 9.89 0.07
CA ASN A 109 -3.85 9.94 -0.81
C ASN A 109 -3.51 10.56 -2.18
N VAL A 110 -2.37 10.13 -2.73
CA VAL A 110 -1.98 10.41 -4.11
C VAL A 110 -1.91 9.11 -4.91
N PRO A 111 -2.08 9.14 -6.24
CA PRO A 111 -1.83 7.96 -7.07
C PRO A 111 -0.39 7.47 -6.90
N VAL A 112 -0.21 6.15 -6.81
CA VAL A 112 1.11 5.49 -6.77
C VAL A 112 1.28 4.59 -7.97
N THR A 113 2.50 4.50 -8.50
CA THR A 113 2.83 3.60 -9.60
C THR A 113 3.65 2.44 -9.07
N VAL A 114 3.16 1.22 -9.32
CA VAL A 114 3.83 -0.03 -8.98
C VAL A 114 4.25 -0.69 -10.28
N ARG A 115 5.50 -1.11 -10.37
CA ARG A 115 5.98 -1.89 -11.51
C ARG A 115 5.54 -3.34 -11.33
N VAL A 116 4.80 -3.85 -12.30
CA VAL A 116 4.37 -5.25 -12.40
C VAL A 116 4.99 -5.81 -13.67
N GLU A 117 5.99 -6.67 -13.52
CA GLU A 117 6.76 -7.21 -14.65
C GLU A 117 7.29 -6.06 -15.56
N ASP A 118 6.82 -5.99 -16.81
CA ASP A 118 7.21 -4.99 -17.81
C ASP A 118 6.21 -3.84 -17.95
N GLN A 119 5.25 -3.70 -17.03
CA GLN A 119 4.21 -2.67 -17.07
C GLN A 119 4.07 -1.92 -15.76
N ASP A 120 3.75 -0.63 -15.87
CA ASP A 120 3.44 0.22 -14.72
C ASP A 120 1.93 0.19 -14.46
N MET A 121 1.53 -0.11 -13.22
CA MET A 121 0.15 -0.04 -12.76
C MET A 121 -0.01 1.11 -11.77
N THR A 122 -1.00 1.97 -12.02
CA THR A 122 -1.36 3.05 -11.08
C THR A 122 -2.44 2.58 -10.13
N ILE A 123 -2.21 2.78 -8.82
CA ILE A 123 -3.18 2.58 -7.76
C ILE A 123 -3.57 3.95 -7.23
N ARG A 124 -4.86 4.25 -7.26
CA ARG A 124 -5.42 5.52 -6.80
C ARG A 124 -5.98 5.38 -5.39
N PRO A 125 -6.04 6.48 -4.62
CA PRO A 125 -6.80 6.50 -3.37
C PRO A 125 -8.25 6.07 -3.63
N GLY A 126 -8.75 5.14 -2.83
CA GLY A 126 -10.10 4.60 -2.97
C GLY A 126 -10.24 3.41 -3.92
N ASP A 127 -9.23 3.07 -4.74
CA ASP A 127 -9.24 1.80 -5.46
C ASP A 127 -9.33 0.63 -4.47
N TYR A 128 -10.03 -0.44 -4.84
CA TYR A 128 -10.31 -1.52 -3.91
C TYR A 128 -9.20 -2.57 -3.97
N ILE A 129 -8.53 -2.77 -2.85
CA ILE A 129 -7.43 -3.72 -2.72
C ILE A 129 -7.96 -4.99 -2.09
N ILE A 130 -7.67 -6.13 -2.72
CA ILE A 130 -7.95 -7.46 -2.21
C ILE A 130 -6.64 -8.22 -2.11
N GLY A 131 -6.32 -8.75 -0.94
CA GLY A 131 -5.11 -9.54 -0.72
C GLY A 131 -5.43 -10.87 -0.06
N ASP A 132 -4.79 -11.93 -0.54
CA ASP A 132 -4.77 -13.24 0.10
C ASP A 132 -3.39 -13.90 -0.06
N LEU A 133 -3.31 -15.21 0.18
CA LEU A 133 -2.05 -15.95 0.03
C LEU A 133 -1.47 -15.95 -1.39
N ASN A 134 -2.33 -15.81 -2.41
CA ASN A 134 -1.94 -15.89 -3.81
C ASN A 134 -1.44 -14.55 -4.35
N GLY A 135 -1.58 -13.47 -3.59
CA GLY A 135 -1.10 -12.15 -3.95
C GLY A 135 -2.11 -11.06 -3.64
N VAL A 136 -1.94 -9.92 -4.31
CA VAL A 136 -2.78 -8.74 -4.15
C VAL A 136 -3.37 -8.37 -5.51
N VAL A 137 -4.64 -7.97 -5.52
CA VAL A 137 -5.34 -7.46 -6.69
C VAL A 137 -5.85 -6.06 -6.37
N CYS A 138 -5.68 -5.14 -7.30
CA CYS A 138 -6.25 -3.81 -7.29
C CYS A 138 -7.43 -3.73 -8.27
N ILE A 139 -8.59 -3.30 -7.79
CA ILE A 139 -9.78 -3.07 -8.59
C ILE A 139 -10.03 -1.56 -8.65
N PRO A 140 -9.95 -0.93 -9.83
CA PRO A 140 -10.25 0.49 -10.00
C PRO A 140 -11.64 0.84 -9.48
N LEU A 141 -11.75 1.92 -8.72
CA LEU A 141 -13.03 2.34 -8.12
C LEU A 141 -14.13 2.52 -9.16
N GLU A 142 -13.79 3.04 -10.35
CA GLU A 142 -14.73 3.23 -11.46
C GLU A 142 -15.46 1.95 -11.89
N LEU A 143 -14.83 0.78 -11.72
CA LEU A 143 -15.42 -0.52 -12.10
C LEU A 143 -16.36 -1.09 -11.03
N ILE A 144 -16.27 -0.57 -9.81
CA ILE A 144 -17.14 -0.93 -8.69
C ILE A 144 -18.39 -0.04 -8.70
N SER A 145 -18.22 1.25 -8.94
CA SER A 145 -19.34 2.21 -9.00
C SER A 145 -20.25 2.03 -10.21
N ALA A 146 -19.78 1.40 -11.30
CA ALA A 146 -20.56 1.19 -12.52
C ALA A 146 -21.58 0.03 -12.43
N GLN A 147 -21.69 -0.63 -11.27
CA GLN A 147 -22.65 -1.73 -11.02
C GLN A 147 -23.80 -1.33 -10.06
N GLY A 148 -23.98 -0.03 -9.80
CA GLY A 148 -25.06 0.53 -8.98
C GLY A 148 -26.30 0.91 -9.77
#